data_AF-A0A6I3CPC7-F1
#
_entry.id   AF-A0A6I3CPC7-F1
#
_cell.length_a   1.000
_cell.length_b   1.000
_cell.length_c   1.000
_cell.angle_alpha   90.00
_cell.angle_beta   90.00
_cell.angle_gamma   90.00
#
_symmetry.space_group_name_H-M   'P 1'
#
loop_
_entity.id
_entity.type
_entity.pdbx_description
1 polymer ?
#
loop_
_entity_poly.entity_id
_entity_poly.type
_entity_poly.pdbx_seq_one_letter_code
_entity_poly.pdbx_strand_id
1 'polypeptide(L)' 'MSHIDVQHVSYSLPDGRVLLDDVTFRIPDGAVAALVGPNGAGKTTLLRMIAADISPDSGAIVHSGRLAV' A
#
# COMPACT_ATOMS: atom_id res chain seq x y z
N MET A 1 13.58 10.17 -10.71
CA MET A 1 13.07 10.53 -9.37
C MET A 1 12.37 9.31 -8.80
N SER A 2 12.78 8.91 -7.59
CA SER A 2 12.17 7.77 -6.90
C SER A 2 10.73 8.10 -6.52
N HIS A 3 9.82 7.13 -6.59
CA HIS A 3 8.48 7.29 -6.05
C HIS A 3 7.83 5.94 -5.79
N ILE A 4 6.78 5.98 -4.97
CA ILE A 4 5.85 4.88 -4.75
C ILE A 4 4.49 5.33 -5.28
N ASP A 5 3.89 4.55 -6.16
CA ASP A 5 2.55 4.79 -6.70
C ASP A 5 1.64 3.62 -6.34
N VAL A 6 0.59 3.89 -5.56
CA VAL A 6 -0.43 2.92 -5.18
C VAL A 6 -1.69 3.28 -5.97
N GLN A 7 -2.16 2.35 -6.79
CA GLN A 7 -3.18 2.59 -7.80
C GLN A 7 -4.34 1.61 -7.62
N HIS A 8 -5.49 2.12 -7.18
CA HIS A 8 -6.74 1.36 -7.05
C HIS A 8 -6.60 0.05 -6.26
N VAL A 9 -5.76 0.06 -5.22
CA VAL A 9 -5.46 -1.14 -4.45
C VAL A 9 -6.64 -1.52 -3.57
N SER A 10 -7.17 -2.72 -3.80
CA SER A 10 -8.17 -3.34 -2.93
C SER A 10 -7.67 -4.67 -2.40
N TYR A 11 -8.13 -5.03 -1.21
CA TYR A 11 -7.76 -6.28 -0.56
C TYR A 11 -8.81 -6.72 0.45
N SER A 12 -9.16 -8.00 0.39
CA SER A 12 -10.08 -8.67 1.29
C SER A 12 -9.34 -9.65 2.21
N LEU A 13 -9.83 -9.77 3.43
CA LEU A 13 -9.36 -10.80 4.37
C LEU A 13 -9.90 -12.18 3.97
N PRO A 14 -9.31 -13.28 4.48
CA PRO A 14 -9.79 -14.64 4.20
C PRO A 14 -11.25 -14.91 4.61
N ASP A 15 -11.79 -14.12 5.54
CA ASP A 15 -13.20 -14.17 5.95
C ASP A 15 -14.15 -13.42 4.99
N GLY A 16 -13.62 -12.89 3.88
CA GLY A 16 -14.36 -12.14 2.87
C GLY A 16 -14.59 -10.66 3.21
N ARG A 17 -14.13 -10.18 4.37
CA ARG A 17 -14.26 -8.76 4.74
C ARG A 17 -13.28 -7.92 3.93
N VAL A 18 -13.78 -6.90 3.24
CA VAL A 18 -12.96 -5.87 2.59
C VAL A 18 -12.17 -5.12 3.65
N LEU A 19 -10.84 -5.12 3.52
CA LEU A 19 -9.91 -4.44 4.43
C LEU A 19 -9.41 -3.12 3.84
N LEU A 20 -9.08 -3.14 2.54
CA LEU A 20 -8.68 -1.98 1.76
C LEU A 20 -9.62 -1.90 0.55
N ASP A 21 -10.16 -0.71 0.30
CA ASP A 21 -11.10 -0.44 -0.79
C ASP A 21 -10.60 0.75 -1.59
N ASP A 22 -10.22 0.51 -2.84
CA ASP A 22 -9.77 1.52 -3.82
C ASP A 22 -8.70 2.51 -3.30
N VAL A 23 -7.68 2.02 -2.60
CA VAL A 23 -6.63 2.87 -2.05
C VAL A 23 -5.75 3.40 -3.18
N THR A 24 -5.69 4.74 -3.30
CA THR A 24 -4.88 5.42 -4.31
C THR A 24 -4.10 6.58 -3.71
N PHE A 25 -2.77 6.58 -3.87
CA PHE A 25 -1.91 7.71 -3.51
C PHE A 25 -0.51 7.55 -4.14
N ARG A 26 0.21 8.67 -4.22
CA ARG A 26 1.61 8.70 -4.65
C ARG A 26 2.49 9.35 -3.59
N ILE A 27 3.61 8.72 -3.28
CA ILE A 27 4.68 9.29 -2.44
C ILE A 27 5.83 9.69 -3.37
N PRO A 28 6.08 11.01 -3.56
CA PRO A 28 7.15 11.48 -4.42
C PRO A 28 8.52 11.36 -3.74
N ASP A 29 9.57 11.56 -4.53
CA ASP A 29 10.96 11.55 -4.07
C ASP A 29 11.20 12.55 -2.94
N GLY A 30 11.93 12.15 -1.91
CA GLY A 30 12.25 13.00 -0.75
C GLY A 30 11.08 13.31 0.19
N ALA A 31 9.87 12.78 -0.06
CA ALA A 31 8.75 12.95 0.87
C ALA A 31 8.87 12.00 2.07
N VAL A 32 8.44 12.50 3.23
CA VAL A 32 8.20 11.70 4.43
C VAL A 32 6.70 11.70 4.69
N ALA A 33 6.09 10.52 4.70
CA ALA A 33 4.66 10.34 4.93
C ALA A 33 4.43 9.42 6.14
N ALA A 34 3.34 9.65 6.86
CA ALA A 34 2.91 8.82 7.97
C ALA A 34 1.54 8.19 7.65
N LEU A 35 1.42 6.88 7.82
CA LEU A 35 0.17 6.15 7.69
C LEU A 35 -0.49 6.01 9.07
N VAL A 36 -1.61 6.71 9.28
CA VAL A 36 -2.28 6.81 10.58
C VAL A 36 -3.71 6.29 10.48
N GLY A 37 -4.21 5.67 11.55
CA GLY A 37 -5.57 5.13 11.62
C GLY A 37 -5.72 4.14 12.78
N PRO A 38 -6.96 3.73 13.12
CA PRO A 38 -7.21 2.81 14.25
C PRO A 38 -6.60 1.43 14.03
N ASN A 39 -6.53 0.62 15.09
CA ASN A 39 -6.13 -0.78 14.98
C ASN A 39 -7.12 -1.54 14.09
N GLY A 40 -6.58 -2.41 13.21
CA GLY A 40 -7.39 -3.13 12.23
C GLY A 40 -7.68 -2.38 10.93
N ALA A 41 -7.31 -1.10 10.77
CA ALA A 41 -7.54 -0.32 9.55
C ALA A 41 -6.67 -0.72 8.33
N GLY A 42 -5.97 -1.86 8.37
CA GLY A 42 -5.16 -2.32 7.23
C GLY A 42 -3.78 -1.69 7.06
N LYS A 43 -3.30 -0.87 8.01
CA LYS A 43 -2.00 -0.16 7.89
C LYS A 43 -0.80 -1.08 7.64
N THR A 44 -0.61 -2.08 8.50
CA THR A 44 0.47 -3.07 8.35
C THR A 44 0.33 -3.86 7.06
N THR A 45 -0.90 -4.16 6.64
CA THR A 45 -1.18 -4.85 5.39
C THR A 45 -0.75 -4.00 4.19
N LEU A 46 -1.11 -2.72 4.16
CA LEU A 46 -0.71 -1.79 3.10
C LEU A 46 0.82 -1.62 3.05
N LEU A 47 1.49 -1.48 4.20
CA LEU A 47 2.96 -1.40 4.25
C LEU A 47 3.63 -2.68 3.75
N ARG A 48 3.08 -3.86 4.06
CA ARG A 48 3.56 -5.14 3.53
C ARG A 48 3.34 -5.27 2.02
N MET A 49 2.24 -4.73 1.48
CA MET A 49 2.03 -4.69 0.04
C MET A 49 3.05 -3.76 -0.66
N ILE A 50 3.34 -2.60 -0.06
CA ILE A 50 4.40 -1.71 -0.53
C ILE A 50 5.78 -2.39 -0.43
N ALA A 51 6.01 -3.23 0.58
CA ALA A 51 7.23 -4.04 0.67
C ALA A 51 7.26 -5.25 -0.30
N ALA A 52 6.18 -5.47 -1.07
CA ALA A 52 5.97 -6.64 -1.92
C ALA A 52 5.90 -8.00 -1.16
N ASP A 53 5.62 -7.98 0.16
CA ASP A 53 5.41 -9.19 0.97
C ASP A 53 4.02 -9.82 0.74
N ILE A 54 3.04 -9.01 0.33
CA ILE A 54 1.65 -9.40 0.08
C ILE A 54 1.22 -8.79 -1.25
N SER A 55 0.51 -9.54 -2.09
CA SER A 55 -0.10 -9.01 -3.31
C SER A 55 -1.52 -8.51 -3.04
N PRO A 56 -1.93 -7.38 -3.65
CA PRO A 56 -3.31 -6.93 -3.57
C PRO A 56 -4.23 -7.83 -4.42
N ASP A 57 -5.53 -7.80 -4.14
CA ASP A 57 -6.53 -8.54 -4.94
C ASP A 57 -6.78 -7.83 -6.28
N SER A 58 -6.69 -6.50 -6.29
CA SER A 58 -6.81 -5.64 -7.46
C SER A 58 -5.93 -4.40 -7.34
N GLY A 59 -5.72 -3.72 -8.47
CA GLY A 59 -4.84 -2.55 -8.55
C GLY A 59 -3.37 -2.92 -8.66
N ALA A 60 -2.50 -1.93 -8.45
CA ALA A 60 -1.06 -2.10 -8.56
C ALA A 60 -0.30 -1.19 -7.58
N ILE A 61 0.89 -1.64 -7.21
CA ILE A 61 1.88 -0.82 -6.52
C ILE A 61 3.14 -0.77 -7.38
N VAL A 62 3.56 0.43 -7.75
CA VAL A 62 4.71 0.68 -8.62
C VAL A 62 5.79 1.40 -7.83
N HIS A 63 7.02 0.88 -7.92
CA HIS A 63 8.21 1.52 -7.38
C HIS A 63 9.09 2.04 -8.51
N SER A 64 9.52 3.29 -8.40
CA SER A 64 10.63 3.84 -9.15
C SER A 64 11.82 3.97 -8.21
N GLY A 65 12.94 3.33 -8.52
CA GLY A 65 14.14 3.30 -7.68
C GLY A 65 14.26 2.01 -6.85
N ARG A 66 15.08 2.04 -5.79
CA ARG A 66 15.20 0.92 -4.83
C ARG A 66 14.41 1.24 -3.57
N LEU A 67 13.65 0.26 -3.09
CA LEU A 67 13.18 0.25 -1.71
C LEU A 67 14.40 -0.03 -0.82
N ALA A 68 14.68 0.85 0.13
CA ALA A 68 15.71 0.58 1.14
C ALA A 68 15.16 -0.46 2.14
N VAL A 69 15.94 -1.50 2.41
CA VAL A 69 15.64 -2.57 3.37
C VAL A 69 16.55 -2.40 4.58
#